data_AF-A0A392RQU0-F1
#
_entry.id   AF-A0A392RQU0-F1
#
_cell.length_a   1.000
_cell.length_b   1.000
_cell.length_c   1.000
_cell.angle_alpha   90.00
_cell.angle_beta   90.00
_cell.angle_gamma   90.00
#
_symmetry.space_group_name_H-M   'P 1'
#
loop_
_entity.id
_entity.type
_entity.pdbx_description
1 polymer ?
#
loop_
_entity_poly.entity_id
_entity_poly.type
_entity_poly.pdbx_seq_one_letter_code
_entity_poly.pdbx_strand_id
1 'polypeptide(L)'
;DLGARTFNVSIITLKDDKFEIKAMAETTLGGEDFDQRMVKHFVKEFERRHKKDISGNSRALRRVLTYMPQLLELCLSNSTWTSLKSV
;
A
#
# COMPACT_ATOMS: atom_id res chain seq x y z
N ASP A 1 15.70 -3.79 0.78
CA ASP A 1 14.90 -3.86 -0.45
C ASP A 1 13.42 -3.83 -0.09
N LEU A 2 12.64 -2.99 -0.77
CA LEU A 2 11.19 -2.87 -0.61
C LEU A 2 10.54 -3.48 -1.85
N GLY A 3 10.32 -4.79 -1.82
CA GLY A 3 9.54 -5.48 -2.84
C GLY A 3 8.04 -5.32 -2.59
N ALA A 4 7.22 -5.67 -3.57
CA ALA A 4 5.75 -5.61 -3.47
C ALA A 4 5.16 -6.43 -2.30
N ARG A 5 5.91 -7.40 -1.75
CA ARG A 5 5.45 -8.34 -0.73
C ARG A 5 6.37 -8.52 0.49
N THR A 6 7.61 -8.05 0.38
CA THR A 6 8.69 -8.37 1.33
C THR A 6 9.59 -7.16 1.52
N PHE A 7 9.84 -6.82 2.78
CA PHE A 7 10.82 -5.82 3.17
C PHE A 7 12.03 -6.52 3.77
N ASN A 8 13.14 -6.50 3.03
CA ASN A 8 14.37 -7.17 3.41
C ASN A 8 15.41 -6.14 3.86
N VAL A 9 15.92 -6.29 5.08
CA VAL A 9 17.00 -5.48 5.64
C VAL A 9 18.19 -6.38 5.95
N SER A 10 19.35 -6.06 5.39
CA SER A 10 20.60 -6.77 5.67
C SER A 10 21.68 -5.79 6.11
N ILE A 11 22.34 -6.08 7.22
CA ILE A 11 23.52 -5.34 7.70
C ILE A 11 24.76 -6.13 7.30
N ILE A 12 25.57 -5.54 6.43
CA ILE A 12 26.81 -6.13 5.92
C ILE A 12 27.97 -5.25 6.38
N THR A 13 29.00 -5.87 6.92
CA THR A 13 30.26 -5.19 7.27
C THR A 13 31.34 -5.61 6.27
N LEU A 14 32.06 -4.63 5.75
CA LEU A 14 33.21 -4.81 4.88
C LEU A 14 34.48 -4.63 5.71
N LYS A 15 35.32 -5.66 5.76
CA LYS A 15 36.63 -5.60 6.41
C LYS A 15 37.62 -6.49 5.67
N ASP A 16 38.79 -5.95 5.35
CA ASP A 16 39.92 -6.67 4.74
C ASP A 16 39.51 -7.54 3.53
N ASP A 17 38.78 -6.95 2.58
CA ASP A 17 38.24 -7.61 1.37
C ASP A 17 37.33 -8.83 1.62
N LYS A 18 36.81 -8.99 2.84
CA LYS A 18 35.78 -10.00 3.16
C LYS A 18 34.45 -9.34 3.50
N PHE A 19 33.38 -9.95 3.00
CA PHE A 19 31.99 -9.58 3.27
C PHE A 19 31.47 -10.45 4.42
N GLU A 20 31.09 -9.82 5.54
CA GLU A 20 30.46 -10.52 6.66
C GLU A 20 29.03 -10.01 6.88
N ILE A 21 28.06 -10.94 6.86
CA ILE A 21 26.65 -10.62 7.13
C ILE A 21 26.45 -10.65 8.64
N LYS A 22 26.10 -9.51 9.24
CA LYS A 22 25.87 -9.40 10.70
C LYS A 22 24.44 -9.71 11.09
N ALA A 23 23.48 -9.34 10.25
CA ALA A 23 22.07 -9.60 10.49
C ALA A 23 21.28 -9.52 9.17
N MET A 24 20.26 -10.37 9.05
CA MET A 24 19.26 -10.33 8.00
C MET A 24 17.88 -10.40 8.64
N ALA A 25 17.00 -9.47 8.28
CA ALA A 25 15.61 -9.44 8.71
C ALA A 25 14.72 -9.37 7.46
N GLU A 26 13.73 -10.27 7.40
CA GLU A 26 12.71 -10.33 6.37
C GLU A 26 11.36 -10.09 7.05
N THR A 27 10.63 -9.07 6.62
CA THR A 27 9.25 -8.84 7.07
C THR A 27 8.30 -8.93 5.89
N THR A 28 7.20 -9.66 6.08
CA THR A 28 6.07 -9.69 5.14
C THR A 28 5.23 -8.43 5.29
N LEU A 29 5.85 -7.28 5.05
CA LEU A 29 5.19 -5.98 4.97
C LEU A 29 5.34 -5.50 3.53
N GLY A 30 4.33 -5.77 2.72
CA GLY A 30 4.30 -5.45 1.30
C GLY A 30 3.32 -4.35 0.93
N GLY A 31 3.37 -3.91 -0.33
CA GLY A 31 2.37 -3.00 -0.92
C GLY A 31 0.96 -3.60 -0.90
N GLU A 32 0.84 -4.92 -0.97
CA GLU A 32 -0.46 -5.61 -0.96
C GLU A 32 -1.21 -5.44 0.38
N ASP A 33 -0.50 -5.35 1.51
CA ASP A 33 -1.09 -5.05 2.81
C ASP A 33 -1.60 -3.60 2.89
N PHE A 34 -0.86 -2.67 2.28
CA PHE A 34 -1.27 -1.28 2.17
C PHE A 34 -2.53 -1.15 1.31
N ASP A 35 -2.58 -1.84 0.17
CA ASP A 35 -3.75 -1.90 -0.71
C ASP A 35 -4.98 -2.42 0.03
N GLN A 36 -4.83 -3.51 0.79
CA GLN A 36 -5.93 -4.08 1.57
C GLN A 36 -6.44 -3.13 2.66
N ARG A 37 -5.54 -2.44 3.37
CA ARG A 37 -5.91 -1.47 4.40
C ARG A 37 -6.61 -0.24 3.81
N MET A 38 -6.13 0.26 2.67
CA MET A 38 -6.76 1.38 1.96
C MET A 38 -8.17 1.03 1.48
N VAL A 39 -8.36 -0.14 0.89
CA VAL A 39 -9.68 -0.59 0.42
C VAL A 39 -10.66 -0.70 1.57
N LYS A 40 -10.25 -1.30 2.71
CA LYS A 40 -11.09 -1.36 3.91
C LYS A 40 -11.47 0.02 4.43
N HIS A 41 -10.51 0.96 4.44
CA HIS A 41 -10.78 2.34 4.85
C HIS A 41 -11.79 3.02 3.92
N PHE A 42 -11.61 2.86 2.61
CA PHE A 42 -12.49 3.47 1.61
C PHE A 42 -13.91 2.89 1.65
N VAL A 43 -14.06 1.57 1.81
CA VAL A 43 -15.38 0.92 1.95
C VAL A 43 -16.12 1.47 3.16
N LYS A 44 -15.44 1.59 4.31
CA LYS A 44 -16.03 2.14 5.55
C LYS A 44 -16.42 3.61 5.39
N GLU A 45 -15.60 4.41 4.72
CA GLU A 45 -15.88 5.83 4.49
C GLU A 45 -17.00 6.04 3.46
N PHE A 46 -17.07 5.18 2.44
CA PHE A 46 -18.15 5.18 1.46
C PHE A 46 -19.49 4.82 2.09
N GLU A 47 -19.51 3.80 2.96
CA GLU A 47 -20.68 3.43 3.75
C GLU A 47 -21.12 4.59 4.65
N ARG A 48 -20.18 5.27 5.32
CA ARG A 48 -20.48 6.44 6.18
C ARG A 48 -21.12 7.60 5.40
N ARG A 49 -20.65 7.90 4.19
CA ARG A 49 -21.11 9.06 3.38
C ARG A 49 -22.36 8.75 2.56
N HIS A 50 -22.47 7.55 2.00
CA HIS A 50 -23.52 7.19 1.05
C HIS A 50 -24.54 6.20 1.61
N LYS A 51 -24.35 5.71 2.85
CA LYS A 51 -25.21 4.70 3.52
C LYS A 51 -25.44 3.45 2.67
N LYS A 52 -24.48 3.11 1.81
CA LYS A 52 -24.52 1.96 0.92
C LYS A 52 -23.26 1.15 1.12
N ASP A 53 -23.44 -0.12 1.44
CA ASP A 53 -22.34 -1.06 1.52
C ASP A 53 -21.99 -1.60 0.12
N ILE A 54 -20.72 -1.48 -0.24
CA ILE A 54 -20.17 -1.96 -1.52
C ILE A 54 -19.36 -3.26 -1.34
N SER A 55 -19.22 -3.75 -0.11
CA SER A 55 -18.44 -4.95 0.24
C SER A 55 -18.93 -6.22 -0.47
N GLY A 56 -20.24 -6.33 -0.71
CA GLY A 56 -20.84 -7.45 -1.42
C GLY A 56 -20.71 -7.38 -2.96
N ASN A 57 -20.25 -6.26 -3.52
CA ASN A 57 -20.18 -6.07 -4.97
C ASN A 57 -18.75 -6.23 -5.48
N SER A 58 -18.43 -7.43 -5.97
CA SER A 58 -17.12 -7.80 -6.51
C SER A 58 -16.64 -6.89 -7.66
N ARG A 59 -17.56 -6.36 -8.48
CA ARG A 59 -17.23 -5.41 -9.56
C ARG A 59 -16.89 -4.02 -9.00
N ALA A 60 -17.60 -3.56 -7.96
CA ALA A 60 -17.29 -2.30 -7.29
C ALA A 60 -15.96 -2.37 -6.56
N LEU A 61 -15.70 -3.46 -5.83
CA LEU A 61 -14.41 -3.69 -5.16
C LEU A 61 -13.24 -3.73 -6.15
N ARG A 62 -13.39 -4.42 -7.29
CA ARG A 62 -12.34 -4.47 -8.31
C ARG A 62 -12.03 -3.08 -8.88
N ARG A 63 -13.04 -2.23 -9.07
CA ARG A 63 -12.83 -0.83 -9.46
C ARG A 63 -12.05 -0.07 -8.39
N VAL A 64 -12.45 -0.15 -7.12
CA VAL A 64 -11.73 0.52 -6.02
C VAL A 64 -10.28 0.05 -5.95
N LEU A 65 -10.03 -1.26 -6.06
CA LEU A 65 -8.69 -1.86 -6.07
C LEU A 65 -7.83 -1.42 -7.25
N THR A 66 -8.41 -1.14 -8.43
CA THR A 66 -7.65 -0.67 -9.59
C THR A 66 -7.40 0.84 -9.54
N TYR A 67 -8.41 1.62 -9.14
CA TYR A 67 -8.31 3.08 -9.13
C TYR A 67 -7.57 3.63 -7.90
N MET A 68 -7.69 3.02 -6.73
CA MET A 68 -7.03 3.52 -5.51
C MET A 68 -5.50 3.56 -5.61
N PRO A 69 -4.80 2.48 -6.02
CA PRO A 69 -3.35 2.52 -6.14
C PRO A 69 -2.88 3.52 -7.21
N GLN A 70 -3.58 3.59 -8.34
CA GLN A 70 -3.28 4.56 -9.41
C GLN A 70 -3.45 6.00 -8.94
N LEU A 71 -4.54 6.29 -8.21
CA LEU A 71 -4.77 7.61 -7.62
C LEU A 71 -3.76 7.90 -6.51
N LEU A 72 -3.39 6.91 -5.71
CA LEU A 72 -2.41 7.07 -4.64
C LEU A 72 -1.02 7.36 -5.20
N GLU A 73 -0.60 6.64 -6.24
CA GLU A 73 0.67 6.86 -6.93
C GLU A 73 0.71 8.25 -7.58
N LEU A 74 -0.40 8.69 -8.19
CA LEU A 74 -0.51 10.04 -8.77
C LEU A 74 -0.58 11.15 -7.70
N CYS A 75 -1.22 10.90 -6.56
CA CYS A 75 -1.46 11.91 -5.52
C CYS A 75 -0.32 12.02 -4.51
N LEU A 76 0.23 10.90 -4.02
CA LEU A 76 1.26 10.91 -2.98
C LEU A 76 2.67 11.18 -3.51
N SER A 77 2.93 10.98 -4.80
CA SER A 77 4.20 11.38 -5.41
C SER A 77 4.35 12.90 -5.52
N ASN A 78 3.24 13.66 -5.42
CA ASN A 78 3.27 15.09 -5.71
C ASN A 78 2.55 16.01 -4.70
N SER A 79 1.69 15.54 -3.78
CA SER A 79 1.02 16.42 -2.80
C SER A 79 0.43 15.70 -1.58
N THR A 80 0.62 16.26 -0.37
CA THR A 80 0.19 15.72 0.93
C THR A 80 -1.32 15.83 1.24
N TRP A 81 -2.13 16.53 0.43
CA TRP A 81 -3.59 16.63 0.62
C TRP A 81 -4.30 16.81 -0.72
N THR A 82 -5.41 16.10 -0.95
CA THR A 82 -6.36 16.44 -2.03
C THR A 82 -7.80 16.08 -1.66
N SER A 83 -8.72 16.97 -2.04
CA SER A 83 -10.15 16.89 -1.77
C SER A 83 -10.88 16.31 -2.98
N LEU A 84 -11.77 15.36 -2.74
CA LEU A 84 -12.56 14.66 -3.77
C LEU A 84 -13.51 15.65 -4.44
N LYS A 85 -13.14 16.21 -5.61
CA LYS A 85 -14.07 17.02 -6.42
C LYS A 85 -15.04 16.08 -7.13
N SER A 86 -16.33 16.25 -6.81
CA SER A 86 -17.46 15.64 -7.49
C SER A 86 -17.50 16.05 -8.96
N VAL A 87 -17.69 15.07 -9.84
CA VAL A 87 -18.37 15.24 -11.13
C VAL A 87 -19.59 14.34 -11.09
#